data_AF-A0A257PWG4-F1
#
_entry.id   AF-A0A257PWG4-F1
#
_cell.length_a   1.000
_cell.length_b   1.000
_cell.length_c   1.000
_cell.angle_alpha   90.00
_cell.angle_beta   90.00
_cell.angle_gamma   90.00
#
_symmetry.space_group_name_H-M   'P 1'
#
loop_
_entity.id
_entity.type
_entity.pdbx_description
1 polymer ?
#
loop_
_entity_poly.entity_id
_entity_poly.type
_entity_poly.pdbx_seq_one_letter_code
_entity_poly.pdbx_strand_id
1 'polypeptide(L)'
;QTLTVDPAAFSVRPDYLLKVRGMSMRDVGILDGDLLAVKSSSTAQNGQIVVARIGDEVTVKRLRTLADHIELLPANPEFDPIRVSPDQSFAIEGLAVGLLRGAVN
;
A
#
# COMPACT_ATOMS: atom_id res chain seq x y z
N GLN A 1 12.83 3.19 -16.65
CA GLN A 1 11.81 3.33 -17.71
C GLN A 1 10.98 4.55 -17.38
N THR A 2 10.72 5.43 -18.34
CA THR A 2 9.89 6.63 -18.14
C THR A 2 8.51 6.35 -18.74
N LEU A 3 7.45 6.50 -17.95
CA LEU A 3 6.06 6.37 -18.38
C LEU A 3 5.39 7.74 -18.31
N THR A 4 4.80 8.19 -19.42
CA THR A 4 3.96 9.39 -19.45
C THR A 4 2.51 8.98 -19.24
N VAL A 5 1.87 9.53 -18.22
CA VAL A 5 0.46 9.26 -17.88
C VAL A 5 -0.29 10.59 -17.85
N ASP A 6 -1.52 10.61 -18.35
CA ASP A 6 -2.41 11.76 -18.22
C ASP A 6 -2.65 12.04 -16.72
N PRO A 7 -2.35 13.25 -16.21
CA PRO A 7 -2.63 13.61 -14.82
C PRO A 7 -4.10 13.41 -14.42
N ALA A 8 -5.04 13.51 -15.37
CA ALA A 8 -6.46 13.29 -15.13
C ALA A 8 -6.82 11.81 -14.93
N ALA A 9 -5.90 10.88 -15.17
CA ALA A 9 -6.09 9.46 -14.89
C ALA A 9 -6.23 9.16 -13.38
N PHE A 10 -5.82 10.09 -12.51
CA PHE A 10 -5.98 9.97 -11.06
C PHE A 10 -6.77 11.15 -10.51
N SER A 11 -7.77 10.86 -9.66
CA SER A 11 -8.48 11.89 -8.89
C SER A 11 -7.58 12.56 -7.85
N VAL A 12 -6.54 11.86 -7.40
CA VAL A 12 -5.50 12.38 -6.51
C VAL A 12 -4.14 12.19 -7.18
N ARG A 13 -3.40 13.28 -7.38
CA ARG A 13 -2.06 13.23 -7.98
C ARG A 13 -1.10 12.44 -7.07
N PRO A 14 -0.50 11.33 -7.55
CA PRO A 14 0.52 10.61 -6.78
C PRO A 14 1.84 11.38 -6.76
N ASP A 15 2.60 11.18 -5.69
CA ASP A 15 3.96 11.72 -5.55
C ASP A 15 5.01 10.75 -6.12
N TYR A 16 4.76 9.44 -6.03
CA TYR A 16 5.61 8.40 -6.60
C TYR A 16 4.82 7.12 -6.93
N LEU A 17 5.46 6.21 -7.66
CA LEU A 17 4.93 4.89 -7.99
C LEU A 17 5.79 3.82 -7.32
N LEU A 18 5.16 2.77 -6.76
CA LEU A 18 5.84 1.59 -6.25
C LEU A 18 5.49 0.37 -7.07
N LYS A 19 6.47 -0.47 -7.40
CA LYS A 19 6.20 -1.78 -8.00
C LYS A 19 5.77 -2.76 -6.93
N VAL A 20 4.54 -3.26 -7.05
CA VAL A 20 3.97 -4.25 -6.14
C VAL A 20 4.71 -5.58 -6.31
N ARG A 21 5.00 -6.21 -5.16
CA ARG A 21 5.59 -7.54 -5.08
C ARG A 21 4.72 -8.45 -4.20
N GLY A 22 4.39 -9.62 -4.72
CA GLY A 22 3.55 -10.61 -4.05
C GLY A 22 2.05 -10.34 -4.16
N MET A 23 1.27 -11.22 -3.52
CA MET A 23 -0.18 -11.33 -3.73
C MET A 23 -1.00 -11.02 -2.47
N SER A 24 -0.40 -10.44 -1.43
CA SER A 24 -1.08 -10.21 -0.14
C SER A 24 -2.31 -9.29 -0.21
N MET A 25 -2.47 -8.56 -1.32
CA MET A 25 -3.58 -7.61 -1.53
C MET A 25 -4.44 -7.97 -2.75
N ARG A 26 -4.42 -9.23 -3.21
CA ARG A 26 -5.05 -9.63 -4.47
C ARG A 26 -6.55 -9.38 -4.52
N ASP A 27 -7.26 -9.59 -3.40
CA ASP A 27 -8.72 -9.57 -3.37
C ASP A 27 -9.29 -8.14 -3.47
N VAL A 28 -8.44 -7.12 -3.28
CA VAL A 28 -8.76 -5.71 -3.59
C VAL A 28 -8.17 -5.25 -4.93
N GLY A 29 -7.75 -6.19 -5.76
CA GLY A 29 -7.27 -5.93 -7.12
C GLY A 29 -5.85 -5.38 -7.21
N ILE A 30 -5.05 -5.42 -6.14
CA ILE A 30 -3.62 -5.09 -6.15
C ILE A 30 -2.84 -6.40 -6.39
N LEU A 31 -2.30 -6.56 -7.60
CA LEU A 31 -1.65 -7.80 -8.06
C LEU A 31 -0.14 -7.64 -8.16
N ASP A 32 0.59 -8.76 -8.13
CA ASP A 32 2.03 -8.75 -8.37
C ASP A 32 2.35 -8.11 -9.73
N GLY A 33 3.34 -7.22 -9.73
CA GLY A 33 3.78 -6.50 -10.93
C GLY A 33 3.05 -5.18 -11.21
N ASP A 34 1.94 -4.88 -10.52
CA ASP A 34 1.29 -3.58 -10.61
C ASP A 34 2.23 -2.43 -10.23
N LEU A 35 1.98 -1.24 -10.78
CA LEU A 35 2.52 0.01 -10.25
C LEU A 35 1.45 0.67 -9.38
N LEU A 36 1.68 0.68 -8.07
CA LEU A 36 0.86 1.37 -7.09
C LEU A 36 1.17 2.86 -7.10
N ALA A 37 0.17 3.68 -7.36
CA ALA A 37 0.27 5.13 -7.27
C ALA A 37 0.10 5.56 -5.81
N VAL A 38 1.10 6.26 -5.28
CA VAL A 38 1.18 6.59 -3.85
C VAL A 38 1.22 8.10 -3.65
N LYS A 39 0.39 8.59 -2.73
CA LYS A 39 0.47 9.95 -2.20
C LYS A 39 1.23 9.90 -0.88
N SER A 40 2.34 10.63 -0.77
CA SER A 40 3.14 10.73 0.45
C SER A 40 2.28 11.24 1.59
N SER A 41 2.30 10.53 2.72
CA SER A 41 1.60 10.91 3.94
C SER A 41 2.22 10.18 5.11
N SER A 42 2.39 10.87 6.25
CA SER A 42 2.78 10.27 7.52
C SER A 42 1.60 9.80 8.36
N THR A 43 0.37 10.01 7.87
CA THR A 43 -0.87 9.65 8.59
C THR A 43 -1.85 8.95 7.66
N ALA A 44 -2.72 8.12 8.24
CA ALA A 44 -3.81 7.45 7.54
C ALA A 44 -4.97 7.17 8.50
N GLN A 45 -6.15 6.98 7.93
CA GLN A 45 -7.36 6.59 8.63
C GLN A 45 -7.57 5.07 8.53
N ASN A 46 -8.34 4.52 9.47
CA ASN A 46 -8.74 3.12 9.43
C ASN A 46 -9.40 2.74 8.10
N GLY A 47 -9.03 1.59 7.59
CA GLY A 47 -9.55 1.03 6.35
C GLY A 47 -8.86 1.54 5.08
N GLN A 48 -8.00 2.56 5.15
CA GLN A 48 -7.20 3.00 4.01
C GLN A 48 -6.11 1.98 3.67
N ILE A 49 -5.78 1.87 2.38
CA ILE A 49 -4.63 1.09 1.92
C ILE A 49 -3.40 1.99 2.01
N VAL A 50 -2.41 1.52 2.78
CA VAL A 50 -1.20 2.28 3.11
C VAL A 50 0.04 1.56 2.60
N VAL A 51 1.06 2.36 2.30
CA VAL A 51 2.45 1.92 2.28
C VAL A 51 2.99 2.12 3.69
N ALA A 52 3.34 1.04 4.36
CA ALA A 52 3.88 1.07 5.71
C ALA A 52 5.30 0.51 5.72
N ARG A 53 6.17 1.16 6.48
CA ARG A 53 7.50 0.66 6.83
C ARG A 53 7.47 0.06 8.22
N ILE A 54 7.98 -1.16 8.33
CA ILE A 54 8.16 -1.87 9.60
C ILE A 54 9.64 -2.29 9.67
N GLY A 55 10.42 -1.66 10.55
CA GLY A 55 11.88 -1.78 10.51
C GLY A 55 12.41 -1.37 9.13
N ASP A 56 13.03 -2.31 8.42
CA ASP A 56 13.56 -2.09 7.06
C ASP A 56 12.60 -2.55 5.94
N GLU A 57 11.51 -3.24 6.28
CA GLU A 57 10.56 -3.79 5.32
C GLU A 57 9.48 -2.77 4.94
N VAL A 58 9.18 -2.66 3.64
CA VAL A 58 8.06 -1.87 3.12
C VAL A 58 6.96 -2.81 2.66
N THR A 59 5.74 -2.60 3.13
CA THR A 59 4.58 -3.43 2.80
C THR A 59 3.38 -2.59 2.41
N VAL A 60 2.51 -3.16 1.58
CA VAL A 60 1.21 -2.58 1.22
C VAL A 60 0.13 -3.39 1.92
N LYS A 61 -0.66 -2.71 2.76
CA LYS A 61 -1.69 -3.34 3.59
C LYS A 61 -2.85 -2.37 3.85
N ARG A 62 -3.97 -2.89 4.32
CA ARG A 62 -5.05 -2.07 4.85
C ARG A 62 -4.79 -1.77 6.32
N LEU A 63 -4.78 -0.49 6.68
CA LEU A 63 -4.55 -0.07 8.07
C LEU A 63 -5.79 -0.36 8.94
N ARG A 64 -5.56 -0.97 10.11
CA ARG A 64 -6.54 -1.05 11.19
C ARG A 64 -5.88 -0.62 12.50
N THR A 65 -6.23 0.56 12.98
CA THR A 65 -5.87 1.07 14.30
C THR A 65 -6.96 0.70 15.29
N LEU A 66 -6.57 -0.02 16.34
CA LEU A 66 -7.40 -0.40 17.47
C LEU A 66 -7.01 0.46 18.69
N ALA A 67 -7.73 0.30 19.80
CA ALA A 67 -7.49 1.10 21.00
C ALA A 67 -6.08 0.87 21.60
N ASP A 68 -5.54 -0.33 21.45
CA ASP A 68 -4.31 -0.79 22.10
C ASP A 68 -3.18 -1.11 21.10
N HIS A 69 -3.47 -1.26 19.81
CA HIS A 69 -2.45 -1.63 18.82
C HIS A 69 -2.84 -1.28 17.38
N ILE A 70 -1.87 -1.41 16.48
CA ILE A 70 -2.05 -1.27 15.04
C ILE A 70 -1.92 -2.65 14.38
N GLU A 71 -2.77 -2.90 13.39
CA GLU A 71 -2.69 -4.05 12.51
C GLU A 71 -2.65 -3.61 11.04
N LEU A 72 -1.90 -4.35 10.26
CA LEU A 72 -1.81 -4.21 8.82
C LEU A 72 -2.44 -5.46 8.19
N LEU A 73 -3.63 -5.28 7.65
CA LEU A 73 -4.45 -6.38 7.15
C LEU A 73 -4.14 -6.66 5.69
N PRO A 74 -3.85 -7.92 5.31
CA PRO A 74 -3.86 -8.33 3.92
C PRO A 74 -5.30 -8.33 3.38
N ALA A 75 -5.42 -8.33 2.06
CA ALA A 75 -6.64 -8.67 1.35
C ALA A 75 -6.38 -9.94 0.53
N ASN A 76 -6.02 -11.00 1.26
CA ASN A 76 -5.78 -12.34 0.76
C ASN A 76 -5.76 -13.31 1.96
N PRO A 77 -6.71 -14.26 2.07
CA PRO A 77 -6.79 -15.23 3.17
C PRO A 77 -5.57 -16.13 3.36
N GLU A 78 -4.67 -16.25 2.38
CA GLU A 78 -3.42 -17.01 2.51
C GLU A 78 -2.34 -16.28 3.32
N PHE A 79 -2.59 -15.03 3.72
CA PHE A 79 -1.66 -14.19 4.46
C PHE A 79 -2.29 -13.77 5.79
N ASP A 80 -1.49 -13.81 6.85
CA ASP A 80 -1.93 -13.37 8.17
C ASP A 80 -1.83 -11.84 8.33
N PRO A 81 -2.72 -11.23 9.15
CA PRO A 81 -2.55 -9.87 9.64
C PRO A 81 -1.18 -9.66 10.31
N ILE A 82 -0.56 -8.52 10.04
CA ILE A 82 0.66 -8.12 10.74
C ILE A 82 0.25 -7.22 11.91
N ARG A 83 0.50 -7.65 13.14
CA ARG A 83 0.38 -6.80 14.32
C ARG A 83 1.69 -6.05 14.53
N VAL A 84 1.62 -4.72 14.60
CA VAL A 84 2.79 -3.88 14.86
C VAL A 84 3.07 -3.92 16.36
N SER A 85 4.24 -4.42 16.75
CA SER A 85 4.63 -4.46 18.16
C SER A 85 4.99 -3.05 18.67
N PRO A 86 4.73 -2.72 19.94
CA PRO A 86 5.05 -1.40 20.50
C PRO A 86 6.54 -1.01 20.45
N ASP A 87 7.43 -2.00 20.45
CA ASP A 87 8.89 -1.86 20.36
C ASP A 87 9.41 -1.82 18.92
N GLN A 88 8.55 -2.03 17.93
CA GLN A 88 8.92 -2.08 16.53
C GLN A 88 8.87 -0.71 15.88
N SER A 89 9.92 -0.35 15.13
CA SER A 89 9.90 0.86 14.29
C SER A 89 8.80 0.76 13.25
N PHE A 90 7.88 1.72 13.23
CA PHE A 90 6.74 1.78 12.32
C PHE A 90 6.53 3.18 11.77
N ALA A 91 6.31 3.29 10.46
CA ALA A 91 5.95 4.53 9.80
C ALA A 91 4.96 4.29 8.66
N ILE A 92 4.04 5.23 8.46
CA ILE A 92 3.26 5.32 7.22
C ILE A 92 4.07 6.19 6.26
N GLU A 93 4.33 5.68 5.06
CA GLU A 93 5.05 6.40 4.01
C GLU A 93 4.10 7.05 3.00
N GLY A 94 2.89 6.50 2.86
CA GLY A 94 1.89 7.06 1.98
C GLY A 94 0.60 6.27 1.88
N LEU A 95 -0.34 6.86 1.15
CA LEU A 95 -1.65 6.32 0.84
C LEU A 95 -1.68 5.81 -0.61
N ALA A 96 -2.24 4.63 -0.84
CA ALA A 96 -2.55 4.17 -2.18
C ALA A 96 -3.69 5.01 -2.77
N VAL A 97 -3.45 5.62 -3.93
CA VAL A 97 -4.41 6.50 -4.62
C VAL A 97 -4.78 6.04 -6.04
N GLY A 98 -4.18 4.94 -6.50
CA GLY A 98 -4.52 4.32 -7.78
C GLY A 98 -3.56 3.20 -8.15
N LEU A 99 -3.84 2.56 -9.28
CA LEU A 99 -3.03 1.47 -9.84
C LEU A 99 -2.82 1.71 -11.34
N LEU A 100 -1.63 1.38 -11.82
CA LEU A 100 -1.36 1.21 -13.24
C LEU A 100 -0.98 -0.25 -13.46
N ARG A 101 -1.73 -0.91 -14.35
CA ARG A 101 -1.46 -2.27 -14.80
C ARG A 101 -1.23 -2.24 -16.30
N GLY A 102 -0.03 -2.60 -16.72
CA GLY A 102 0.25 -2.78 -18.14
C GLY A 102 -0.46 -4.04 -18.66
N ALA A 103 -0.93 -4.00 -19.89
CA ALA A 103 -1.20 -5.24 -20.61
C ALA A 103 0.14 -5.96 -20.79
N VAL A 104 0.19 -7.24 -20.41
CA VAL A 104 1.26 -8.14 -20.82
C VAL A 104 1.14 -8.24 -22.34
N ASN A 105 2.18 -7.82 -23.07
CA ASN A 105 2.28 -8.13 -24.50
C ASN A 105 2.37 -9.64 -24.70
#